data_AF-A0A367XD11-F1
#
_entry.id   AF-A0A367XD11-F1
#
_cell.length_a   1.000
_cell.length_b   1.000
_cell.length_c   1.000
_cell.angle_alpha   90.00
_cell.angle_beta   90.00
_cell.angle_gamma   90.00
#
_symmetry.space_group_name_H-M   'P 1'
#
loop_
_entity.id
_entity.type
_entity.pdbx_description
1 polymer ?
#
loop_
_entity_poly.entity_id
_entity_poly.type
_entity_poly.pdbx_seq_one_letter_code
_entity_poly.pdbx_strand_id
1 'polypeptide(L)'
;MLLQLFPLWAVLLSLLAYFVPGAFTSMSGAIIPLLTVIMLAMGLTLTTRDFANVAKSRKAMAVGVVLQFLIMPAAAWTVATLFGFGPELMIGTLLVGSVAGGTSSNVMCYLAKGDTALSISMTAASTIIGVFLTPVLASFFAGQSIDVPVQPMLMTLLQVVLVPVAIGVALNEFASKWICKIEGLFPYVSMFAILLIIAIVVALNAGKIATVGLIVAFAVILHNAIGLALGYGITALLGFDRKICRTIAFEVGLQNSGLATALALKFFTPTAALPGTLFSVWHNISGSLLAGYWSRKPIADDAK
;
A
#
# COMPACT_ATOMS: atom_id res chain seq x y z
N MET A 1 -16.76 5.40 12.17
CA MET A 1 -16.93 4.07 12.80
C MET A 1 -16.71 2.93 11.80
N LEU A 2 -17.39 2.90 10.64
CA LEU A 2 -17.24 1.82 9.64
C LEU A 2 -15.81 1.62 9.11
N LEU A 3 -15.08 2.68 8.75
CA LEU A 3 -13.70 2.59 8.26
C LEU A 3 -12.73 2.02 9.31
N GLN A 4 -12.97 2.30 10.60
CA GLN A 4 -12.14 1.77 11.70
C GLN A 4 -12.36 0.26 11.91
N LEU A 5 -13.52 -0.25 11.47
CA LEU A 5 -13.83 -1.68 11.49
C LEU A 5 -13.32 -2.40 10.23
N PHE A 6 -12.54 -1.74 9.37
CA PHE A 6 -11.98 -2.35 8.16
C PHE A 6 -11.32 -3.72 8.41
N PRO A 7 -10.43 -3.90 9.42
CA PRO A 7 -9.84 -5.21 9.67
C PRO A 7 -10.86 -6.29 10.00
N LEU A 8 -11.92 -5.94 10.75
CA LEU A 8 -13.00 -6.85 11.08
C LEU A 8 -13.76 -7.27 9.81
N TRP A 9 -14.13 -6.31 8.96
CA TRP A 9 -14.79 -6.59 7.68
C TRP A 9 -13.93 -7.45 6.76
N ALA A 10 -12.63 -7.19 6.70
CA ALA A 10 -11.71 -7.98 5.90
C ALA A 10 -11.64 -9.43 6.37
N VAL A 11 -11.58 -9.67 7.69
CA VAL A 11 -11.61 -11.03 8.26
C VAL A 11 -12.94 -11.72 7.99
N LEU A 12 -14.07 -11.06 8.27
CA LEU A 12 -15.40 -11.64 8.06
C LEU A 12 -15.64 -12.01 6.60
N LEU A 13 -15.29 -11.11 5.67
CA LEU A 13 -15.46 -11.36 4.25
C LEU A 13 -14.47 -12.41 3.72
N SER A 14 -13.26 -12.47 4.27
CA SER A 14 -12.30 -13.56 3.98
C SER A 14 -12.84 -14.91 4.43
N LEU A 15 -13.43 -15.00 5.63
CA LEU A 15 -14.06 -16.24 6.11
C LEU A 15 -15.21 -16.66 5.18
N LEU A 16 -16.08 -15.72 4.80
CA LEU A 16 -17.16 -16.00 3.86
C LEU A 16 -16.63 -16.49 2.51
N ALA A 17 -15.61 -15.84 1.97
CA ALA A 17 -14.98 -16.24 0.71
C ALA A 17 -14.25 -17.59 0.79
N TYR A 18 -13.71 -17.94 1.94
CA TYR A 18 -13.07 -19.23 2.18
C TYR A 18 -14.10 -20.38 2.21
N PHE A 19 -15.24 -20.20 2.88
CA PHE A 19 -16.27 -21.23 2.99
C PHE A 19 -17.22 -21.29 1.78
N VAL A 20 -17.40 -20.18 1.06
CA VAL A 20 -18.29 -20.08 -0.12
C VAL A 20 -17.52 -19.48 -1.30
N PRO A 21 -16.47 -20.14 -1.81
CA PRO A 21 -15.59 -19.56 -2.83
C PRO A 21 -16.29 -19.28 -4.16
N GLY A 22 -17.26 -20.13 -4.55
CA GLY A 22 -17.96 -20.02 -5.83
C GLY A 22 -18.67 -18.68 -6.06
N ALA A 23 -19.07 -17.98 -5.00
CA ALA A 23 -19.69 -16.65 -5.10
C ALA A 23 -18.70 -15.55 -5.55
N PHE A 24 -17.40 -15.73 -5.28
CA PHE A 24 -16.39 -14.70 -5.52
C PHE A 24 -15.42 -15.06 -6.66
N THR A 25 -15.19 -16.34 -6.94
CA THR A 25 -14.27 -16.76 -8.03
C THR A 25 -14.73 -16.27 -9.41
N SER A 26 -16.05 -16.18 -9.63
CA SER A 26 -16.64 -15.64 -10.87
C SER A 26 -16.38 -14.13 -11.06
N MET A 27 -16.02 -13.42 -9.99
CA MET A 27 -15.77 -11.98 -9.99
C MET A 27 -14.30 -11.62 -10.23
N SER A 28 -13.43 -12.57 -10.56
CA SER A 28 -12.00 -12.32 -10.79
C SER A 28 -11.72 -11.26 -11.85
N GLY A 29 -12.57 -11.17 -12.90
CA GLY A 29 -12.49 -10.11 -13.91
C GLY A 29 -12.73 -8.70 -13.39
N ALA A 30 -13.32 -8.52 -12.20
CA ALA A 30 -13.60 -7.22 -11.60
C ALA A 30 -12.37 -6.57 -10.94
N ILE A 31 -11.28 -7.31 -10.72
CA ILE A 31 -10.13 -6.81 -9.95
C ILE A 31 -9.49 -5.57 -10.57
N ILE A 32 -9.27 -5.57 -11.89
CA ILE A 32 -8.69 -4.41 -12.58
C ILE A 32 -9.63 -3.21 -12.54
N PRO A 33 -10.92 -3.33 -12.88
CA PRO A 33 -11.90 -2.26 -12.65
C PRO A 33 -11.91 -1.72 -11.21
N LEU A 34 -11.89 -2.61 -10.20
CA LEU A 34 -11.87 -2.21 -8.79
C LEU A 34 -10.59 -1.45 -8.43
N LEU A 35 -9.43 -1.91 -8.92
CA LEU A 35 -8.16 -1.19 -8.76
C LEU A 35 -8.23 0.20 -9.41
N THR A 36 -8.72 0.30 -10.64
CA THR A 36 -8.89 1.58 -11.34
C THR A 36 -9.74 2.55 -10.53
N VAL A 37 -10.83 2.06 -9.92
CA VAL A 37 -11.69 2.86 -9.04
C VAL A 37 -10.95 3.33 -7.78
N ILE A 38 -10.15 2.45 -7.15
CA ILE A 38 -9.32 2.83 -6.00
C ILE A 38 -8.30 3.90 -6.39
N MET A 39 -7.63 3.76 -7.55
CA MET A 39 -6.63 4.72 -8.03
C MET A 39 -7.27 6.06 -8.42
N LEU A 40 -8.46 6.05 -9.02
CA LEU A 40 -9.23 7.25 -9.28
C LEU A 40 -9.66 7.94 -7.97
N ALA A 41 -10.18 7.19 -7.01
CA ALA A 41 -10.58 7.70 -5.69
C ALA A 41 -9.39 8.34 -4.96
N MET A 42 -8.20 7.73 -5.05
CA MET A 42 -6.95 8.33 -4.59
C MET A 42 -6.68 9.65 -5.30
N GLY A 43 -6.68 9.68 -6.64
CA GLY A 43 -6.45 10.90 -7.42
C GLY A 43 -7.41 12.04 -7.06
N LEU A 44 -8.69 11.71 -6.83
CA LEU A 44 -9.72 12.67 -6.43
C LEU A 44 -9.48 13.30 -5.05
N THR A 45 -8.58 12.73 -4.22
CA THR A 45 -8.17 13.31 -2.93
C THR A 45 -6.90 14.13 -2.99
N LEU A 46 -6.21 14.14 -4.14
CA LEU A 46 -4.94 14.86 -4.33
C LEU A 46 -5.17 16.20 -5.01
N THR A 47 -4.40 17.20 -4.59
CA THR A 47 -4.41 18.54 -5.18
C THR A 47 -3.10 18.83 -5.90
N THR A 48 -3.12 19.72 -6.89
CA THR A 48 -1.90 20.20 -7.56
C THR A 48 -0.89 20.81 -6.58
N ARG A 49 -1.38 21.37 -5.47
CA ARG A 49 -0.56 21.94 -4.39
C ARG A 49 0.23 20.88 -3.63
N ASP A 50 -0.27 19.66 -3.54
CA ASP A 50 0.47 18.57 -2.88
C ASP A 50 1.74 18.23 -3.66
N PHE A 51 1.69 18.29 -5.00
CA PHE A 51 2.88 18.17 -5.85
C PHE A 51 3.81 19.39 -5.74
N ALA A 52 3.27 20.60 -5.58
CA ALA A 52 4.09 21.79 -5.37
C ALA A 52 4.76 21.83 -3.97
N ASN A 53 4.10 21.28 -2.95
CA ASN A 53 4.56 21.24 -1.57
C ASN A 53 5.77 20.31 -1.36
N VAL A 54 6.06 19.40 -2.32
CA VAL A 54 7.32 18.63 -2.43
C VAL A 54 8.54 19.55 -2.24
N ALA A 55 8.46 20.80 -2.70
CA ALA A 55 9.55 21.77 -2.61
C ALA A 55 9.80 22.36 -1.21
N LYS A 56 8.86 22.25 -0.26
CA LYS A 56 9.01 22.83 1.10
C LYS A 56 9.80 21.92 2.03
N SER A 57 9.66 20.60 1.89
CA SER A 57 10.34 19.59 2.73
C SER A 57 11.21 18.66 1.87
N ARG A 58 11.97 19.22 0.91
CA ARG A 58 12.74 18.47 -0.11
C ARG A 58 13.62 17.38 0.47
N LYS A 59 14.30 17.65 1.59
CA LYS A 59 15.20 16.68 2.25
C LYS A 59 14.42 15.49 2.80
N ALA A 60 13.37 15.74 3.59
CA ALA A 60 12.54 14.69 4.18
C ALA A 60 11.83 13.86 3.10
N MET A 61 11.31 14.53 2.08
CA MET A 61 10.70 13.91 0.90
C MET A 61 11.67 12.97 0.17
N ALA A 62 12.85 13.47 -0.20
CA ALA A 62 13.84 12.68 -0.93
C ALA A 62 14.30 11.47 -0.12
N VAL A 63 14.59 11.67 1.17
CA VAL A 63 14.94 10.57 2.07
C VAL A 63 13.80 9.56 2.13
N GLY A 64 12.56 10.01 2.40
CA GLY A 64 11.43 9.11 2.53
C GLY A 64 11.15 8.29 1.26
N VAL A 65 11.23 8.89 0.07
CA VAL A 65 11.08 8.17 -1.22
C VAL A 65 12.23 7.19 -1.45
N VAL A 66 13.48 7.56 -1.12
CA VAL A 66 14.61 6.63 -1.21
C VAL A 66 14.42 5.45 -0.25
N LEU A 67 14.01 5.71 0.99
CA LEU A 67 13.74 4.66 1.97
C LEU A 67 12.60 3.75 1.53
N GLN A 68 11.51 4.29 0.96
CA GLN A 68 10.41 3.53 0.39
C GLN A 68 10.89 2.49 -0.61
N PHE A 69 11.63 2.92 -1.63
CA PHE A 69 12.05 2.06 -2.74
C PHE A 69 13.36 1.30 -2.48
N LEU A 70 13.98 1.48 -1.33
CA LEU A 70 15.17 0.73 -0.91
C LEU A 70 14.83 -0.29 0.18
N ILE A 71 14.23 0.17 1.29
CA ILE A 71 13.96 -0.66 2.45
C ILE A 71 12.90 -1.71 2.12
N MET A 72 11.76 -1.31 1.55
CA MET A 72 10.64 -2.23 1.40
C MET A 72 10.90 -3.36 0.41
N PRO A 73 11.53 -3.14 -0.76
CA PRO A 73 11.93 -4.23 -1.64
C PRO A 73 13.01 -5.13 -1.02
N ALA A 74 14.02 -4.55 -0.36
CA ALA A 74 15.06 -5.33 0.30
C ALA A 74 14.51 -6.17 1.45
N ALA A 75 13.60 -5.61 2.23
CA ALA A 75 12.90 -6.32 3.30
C ALA A 75 12.00 -7.42 2.74
N ALA A 76 11.28 -7.17 1.64
CA ALA A 76 10.46 -8.17 0.98
C ALA A 76 11.29 -9.38 0.53
N TRP A 77 12.43 -9.13 -0.13
CA TRP A 77 13.35 -10.16 -0.56
C TRP A 77 13.91 -10.94 0.64
N THR A 78 14.43 -10.22 1.64
CA THR A 78 15.02 -10.82 2.86
C THR A 78 14.02 -11.72 3.58
N VAL A 79 12.79 -11.24 3.76
CA VAL A 79 11.72 -11.99 4.42
C VAL A 79 11.33 -13.21 3.58
N ALA A 80 11.12 -13.05 2.28
CA ALA A 80 10.73 -14.17 1.43
C ALA A 80 11.81 -15.28 1.40
N THR A 81 13.09 -14.90 1.38
CA THR A 81 14.21 -15.85 1.50
C THR A 81 14.27 -16.50 2.89
N LEU A 82 14.11 -15.72 3.97
CA LEU A 82 14.16 -16.21 5.35
C LEU A 82 13.07 -17.26 5.63
N PHE A 83 11.87 -17.05 5.10
CA PHE A 83 10.74 -17.97 5.25
C PHE A 83 10.71 -19.08 4.19
N GLY A 84 11.71 -19.16 3.30
CA GLY A 84 11.83 -20.22 2.30
C GLY A 84 10.71 -20.22 1.27
N PHE A 85 10.23 -19.05 0.86
CA PHE A 85 9.12 -18.93 -0.09
C PHE A 85 9.50 -19.43 -1.48
N GLY A 86 8.60 -20.26 -2.05
CA GLY A 86 8.67 -20.62 -3.45
C GLY A 86 8.41 -19.43 -4.38
N PRO A 87 8.62 -19.59 -5.69
CA PRO A 87 8.59 -18.49 -6.67
C PRO A 87 7.30 -17.65 -6.64
N GLU A 88 6.14 -18.29 -6.46
CA GLU A 88 4.84 -17.60 -6.40
C GLU A 88 4.73 -16.63 -5.22
N LEU A 89 5.08 -17.08 -4.01
CA LEU A 89 4.99 -16.24 -2.81
C LEU A 89 6.11 -15.21 -2.76
N MET A 90 7.31 -15.57 -3.25
CA MET A 90 8.44 -14.65 -3.41
C MET A 90 8.03 -13.44 -4.26
N ILE A 91 7.54 -13.66 -5.48
CA ILE A 91 7.17 -12.54 -6.36
C ILE A 91 6.03 -11.70 -5.78
N GLY A 92 5.07 -12.35 -5.11
CA GLY A 92 4.01 -11.66 -4.39
C GLY A 92 4.52 -10.71 -3.30
N THR A 93 5.44 -11.20 -2.46
CA THR A 93 6.06 -10.38 -1.40
C THR A 93 6.93 -9.27 -2.00
N LEU A 94 7.69 -9.54 -3.06
CA LEU A 94 8.49 -8.53 -3.78
C LEU A 94 7.63 -7.43 -4.38
N LEU A 95 6.47 -7.76 -4.97
CA LEU A 95 5.51 -6.78 -5.46
C LEU A 95 5.01 -5.88 -4.31
N VAL A 96 4.67 -6.46 -3.15
CA VAL A 96 4.30 -5.68 -1.96
C VAL A 96 5.42 -4.74 -1.53
N GLY A 97 6.68 -5.19 -1.58
CA GLY A 97 7.83 -4.36 -1.26
C GLY A 97 8.10 -3.25 -2.29
N SER A 98 7.77 -3.48 -3.56
CA SER A 98 8.17 -2.62 -4.67
C SER A 98 7.14 -1.57 -5.06
N VAL A 99 5.88 -1.70 -4.62
CA VAL A 99 4.84 -0.69 -4.86
C VAL A 99 5.07 0.58 -4.02
N ALA A 100 4.44 1.66 -4.45
CA ALA A 100 4.39 2.93 -3.73
C ALA A 100 3.66 2.81 -2.37
N GLY A 101 3.80 3.86 -1.55
CA GLY A 101 3.03 4.01 -0.31
C GLY A 101 1.52 4.02 -0.57
N GLY A 102 0.75 3.52 0.40
CA GLY A 102 -0.71 3.43 0.31
C GLY A 102 -1.40 4.56 1.06
N THR A 103 -2.51 5.09 0.53
CA THR A 103 -3.26 6.24 1.09
C THR A 103 -3.73 6.08 2.55
N SER A 104 -3.76 4.87 3.09
CA SER A 104 -3.97 4.64 4.51
C SER A 104 -2.91 5.35 5.38
N SER A 105 -1.69 5.52 4.85
CA SER A 105 -0.60 6.25 5.53
C SER A 105 -1.00 7.67 5.90
N ASN A 106 -1.71 8.39 5.04
CA ASN A 106 -2.16 9.76 5.29
C ASN A 106 -3.05 9.85 6.54
N VAL A 107 -3.99 8.90 6.69
CA VAL A 107 -4.89 8.83 7.83
C VAL A 107 -4.14 8.46 9.11
N MET A 108 -3.27 7.44 9.04
CA MET A 108 -2.48 7.00 10.20
C MET A 108 -1.49 8.08 10.64
N CYS A 109 -0.86 8.78 9.69
CA CYS A 109 0.01 9.92 9.93
C CYS A 109 -0.73 11.05 10.66
N TYR A 110 -1.93 11.42 10.17
CA TYR A 110 -2.76 12.42 10.84
C TYR A 110 -3.09 12.02 12.28
N LEU A 111 -3.58 10.79 12.50
CA LEU A 111 -3.92 10.29 13.83
C LEU A 111 -2.71 10.22 14.78
N ALA A 112 -1.53 9.93 14.23
CA ALA A 112 -0.28 9.89 14.97
C ALA A 112 0.37 11.27 15.22
N LYS A 113 -0.29 12.36 14.83
CA LYS A 113 0.25 13.73 14.90
C LYS A 113 1.52 13.92 14.06
N GLY A 114 1.65 13.22 12.95
CA GLY A 114 2.72 13.42 11.97
C GLY A 114 2.49 14.64 11.08
N ASP A 115 3.36 14.84 10.11
CA ASP A 115 3.18 15.80 9.02
C ASP A 115 2.35 15.19 7.89
N THR A 116 1.04 15.45 7.93
CA THR A 116 0.10 14.97 6.92
C THR A 116 0.37 15.53 5.53
N ALA A 117 0.85 16.78 5.42
CA ALA A 117 1.14 17.39 4.12
C ALA A 117 2.34 16.70 3.47
N LEU A 118 3.37 16.37 4.26
CA LEU A 118 4.50 15.56 3.80
C LEU A 118 4.03 14.15 3.39
N SER A 119 3.17 13.49 4.18
CA SER A 119 2.61 12.16 3.87
C SER A 119 1.93 12.15 2.51
N ILE A 120 0.99 13.07 2.28
CA ILE A 120 0.23 13.17 1.02
C ILE A 120 1.18 13.43 -0.15
N SER A 121 2.13 14.34 0.02
CA SER A 121 3.12 14.67 -1.01
C SER A 121 4.04 13.47 -1.32
N MET A 122 4.40 12.67 -0.30
CA MET A 122 5.23 11.46 -0.44
C MET A 122 4.48 10.34 -1.15
N THR A 123 3.22 10.10 -0.79
CA THR A 123 2.36 9.14 -1.46
C THR A 123 2.17 9.52 -2.93
N ALA A 124 1.94 10.80 -3.23
CA ALA A 124 1.79 11.29 -4.60
C ALA A 124 3.09 11.11 -5.42
N ALA A 125 4.23 11.51 -4.86
CA ALA A 125 5.53 11.37 -5.52
C ALA A 125 5.91 9.90 -5.73
N SER A 126 5.77 9.07 -4.68
CA SER A 126 6.06 7.64 -4.76
C SER A 126 5.13 6.91 -5.72
N THR A 127 3.87 7.34 -5.87
CA THR A 127 2.95 6.76 -6.86
C THR A 127 3.47 6.98 -8.29
N ILE A 128 3.88 8.21 -8.63
CA ILE A 128 4.42 8.52 -9.96
C ILE A 128 5.72 7.76 -10.20
N ILE A 129 6.64 7.81 -9.23
CA ILE A 129 7.95 7.13 -9.33
C ILE A 129 7.75 5.59 -9.41
N GLY A 130 6.79 5.08 -8.62
CA GLY A 130 6.46 3.67 -8.52
C GLY A 130 5.94 3.05 -9.81
N VAL A 131 5.33 3.84 -10.71
CA VAL A 131 4.96 3.37 -12.06
C VAL A 131 6.16 2.77 -12.79
N PHE A 132 7.33 3.40 -12.64
CA PHE A 132 8.57 2.98 -13.28
C PHE A 132 9.40 2.05 -12.39
N LEU A 133 9.49 2.34 -11.09
CA LEU A 133 10.35 1.58 -10.19
C LEU A 133 9.75 0.22 -9.79
N THR A 134 8.43 0.08 -9.68
CA THR A 134 7.82 -1.19 -9.22
C THR A 134 8.23 -2.38 -10.11
N PRO A 135 8.08 -2.32 -11.46
CA PRO A 135 8.46 -3.45 -12.31
C PRO A 135 9.97 -3.72 -12.31
N VAL A 136 10.78 -2.66 -12.27
CA VAL A 136 12.25 -2.75 -12.28
C VAL A 136 12.77 -3.36 -10.99
N LEU A 137 12.28 -2.91 -9.83
CA LEU A 137 12.67 -3.44 -8.52
C LEU A 137 12.18 -4.88 -8.34
N ALA A 138 10.94 -5.19 -8.74
CA ALA A 138 10.43 -6.55 -8.70
C ALA A 138 11.31 -7.49 -9.55
N SER A 139 11.67 -7.10 -10.77
CA SER A 139 12.57 -7.87 -11.63
C SER A 139 13.98 -8.00 -11.05
N PHE A 140 14.55 -6.90 -10.53
CA PHE A 140 15.89 -6.89 -9.95
C PHE A 140 16.02 -7.85 -8.77
N PHE A 141 15.09 -7.79 -7.80
CA PHE A 141 15.14 -8.65 -6.61
C PHE A 141 14.67 -10.09 -6.89
N ALA A 142 13.80 -10.30 -7.87
CA ALA A 142 13.39 -11.64 -8.28
C ALA A 142 14.54 -12.40 -8.98
N GLY A 143 15.48 -11.67 -9.58
CA GLY A 143 16.63 -12.23 -10.27
C GLY A 143 16.23 -13.07 -11.48
N GLN A 144 17.07 -14.04 -11.84
CA GLN A 144 16.81 -14.92 -12.99
C GLN A 144 15.81 -16.05 -12.68
N SER A 145 15.37 -16.19 -11.44
CA SER A 145 14.53 -17.32 -11.00
C SER A 145 13.05 -17.15 -11.34
N ILE A 146 12.60 -15.92 -11.60
CA ILE A 146 11.20 -15.59 -11.92
C ILE A 146 11.20 -14.64 -13.10
N ASP A 147 10.51 -15.01 -14.18
CA ASP A 147 10.31 -14.13 -15.33
C ASP A 147 9.30 -13.03 -14.98
N VAL A 148 9.79 -11.81 -14.80
CA VAL A 148 8.96 -10.64 -14.49
C VAL A 148 8.65 -9.90 -15.79
N PRO A 149 7.37 -9.79 -16.21
CA PRO A 149 7.01 -9.08 -17.44
C PRO A 149 7.07 -7.56 -17.22
N VAL A 150 8.29 -7.00 -17.15
CA VAL A 150 8.57 -5.59 -16.84
C VAL A 150 7.81 -4.64 -17.76
N GLN A 151 7.90 -4.84 -19.07
CA GLN A 151 7.27 -3.96 -20.05
C GLN A 151 5.72 -4.00 -19.99
N PRO A 152 5.07 -5.18 -20.00
CA PRO A 152 3.62 -5.26 -19.78
C PRO A 152 3.16 -4.67 -18.44
N MET A 153 3.94 -4.87 -17.38
CA MET A 153 3.63 -4.35 -16.05
C MET A 153 3.71 -2.82 -16.01
N LEU A 154 4.75 -2.24 -16.60
CA LEU A 154 4.89 -0.78 -16.78
C LEU A 154 3.69 -0.20 -17.55
N MET A 155 3.31 -0.81 -18.69
CA MET A 155 2.16 -0.35 -19.47
C MET A 155 0.86 -0.42 -18.69
N THR A 156 0.68 -1.46 -17.88
CA THR A 156 -0.47 -1.56 -16.99
C THR A 156 -0.47 -0.48 -15.93
N LEU A 157 0.67 -0.20 -15.30
CA LEU A 157 0.77 0.85 -14.29
C LEU A 157 0.47 2.23 -14.90
N LEU A 158 0.95 2.51 -16.12
CA LEU A 158 0.59 3.73 -16.83
C LEU A 158 -0.93 3.86 -17.04
N GLN A 159 -1.57 2.79 -17.50
CA GLN A 159 -3.00 2.82 -17.86
C GLN A 159 -3.96 2.73 -16.67
N VAL A 160 -3.63 1.92 -15.66
CA VAL A 160 -4.54 1.54 -14.56
C VAL A 160 -4.23 2.32 -13.27
N VAL A 161 -3.03 2.90 -13.16
CA VAL A 161 -2.65 3.72 -12.01
C VAL A 161 -2.49 5.18 -12.42
N LEU A 162 -1.54 5.48 -13.32
CA LEU A 162 -1.19 6.87 -13.62
C LEU A 162 -2.35 7.64 -14.26
N VAL A 163 -3.01 7.05 -15.27
CA VAL A 163 -4.15 7.69 -15.95
C VAL A 163 -5.31 7.96 -14.99
N PRO A 164 -5.83 6.99 -14.20
CA PRO A 164 -6.91 7.26 -13.24
C PRO A 164 -6.53 8.28 -12.16
N VAL A 165 -5.29 8.23 -11.65
CA VAL A 165 -4.81 9.22 -10.68
C VAL A 165 -4.79 10.61 -11.31
N ALA A 166 -4.25 10.75 -12.53
CA ALA A 166 -4.21 12.02 -13.24
C ALA A 166 -5.61 12.58 -13.53
N ILE A 167 -6.54 11.72 -13.95
CA ILE A 167 -7.95 12.09 -14.13
C ILE A 167 -8.55 12.55 -12.80
N GLY A 168 -8.31 11.83 -11.71
CA GLY A 168 -8.80 12.19 -10.38
C GLY A 168 -8.27 13.56 -9.93
N VAL A 169 -6.98 13.81 -10.09
CA VAL A 169 -6.36 15.12 -9.77
C VAL A 169 -6.97 16.23 -10.62
N ALA A 170 -7.12 16.01 -11.93
CA ALA A 170 -7.73 16.99 -12.83
C ALA A 170 -9.18 17.30 -12.43
N LEU A 171 -9.98 16.28 -12.10
CA LEU A 171 -11.35 16.46 -11.62
C LEU A 171 -11.40 17.18 -10.26
N ASN A 172 -10.48 16.89 -9.34
CA ASN A 172 -10.36 17.63 -8.09
C ASN A 172 -10.05 19.11 -8.35
N GLU A 173 -9.15 19.43 -9.27
CA GLU A 173 -8.76 20.81 -9.59
C GLU A 173 -9.92 21.58 -10.27
N PHE A 174 -10.52 21.02 -11.32
CA PHE A 174 -11.53 21.72 -12.13
C PHE A 174 -12.95 21.68 -11.53
N ALA A 175 -13.28 20.65 -10.75
CA ALA A 175 -14.59 20.46 -10.14
C ALA A 175 -14.53 20.41 -8.60
N SER A 176 -13.53 21.06 -7.99
CA SER A 176 -13.26 21.05 -6.54
C SER A 176 -14.50 21.27 -5.66
N LYS A 177 -15.40 22.19 -6.04
CA LYS A 177 -16.65 22.47 -5.31
C LYS A 177 -17.59 21.25 -5.21
N TRP A 178 -17.60 20.39 -6.22
CA TRP A 178 -18.38 19.16 -6.23
C TRP A 178 -17.64 18.04 -5.52
N ILE A 179 -16.35 17.90 -5.80
CA ILE A 179 -15.51 16.87 -5.18
C ILE A 179 -15.48 17.01 -3.67
N CYS A 180 -15.34 18.23 -3.14
CA CYS A 180 -15.36 18.48 -1.70
C CYS A 180 -16.69 18.08 -1.03
N LYS A 181 -17.83 18.11 -1.75
CA LYS A 181 -19.11 17.63 -1.21
C LYS A 181 -19.17 16.11 -1.05
N ILE A 182 -18.43 15.37 -1.89
CA ILE A 182 -18.46 13.90 -1.93
C ILE A 182 -17.16 13.27 -1.44
N GLU A 183 -16.17 14.06 -1.03
CA GLU A 183 -14.84 13.58 -0.63
C GLU A 183 -14.89 12.56 0.50
N GLY A 184 -15.85 12.73 1.42
CA GLY A 184 -16.10 11.79 2.51
C GLY A 184 -16.50 10.39 2.05
N LEU A 185 -16.93 10.22 0.79
CA LEU A 185 -17.33 8.93 0.22
C LEU A 185 -16.15 8.12 -0.34
N PHE A 186 -15.08 8.78 -0.79
CA PHE A 186 -13.95 8.10 -1.46
C PHE A 186 -13.25 7.03 -0.62
N PRO A 187 -13.03 7.24 0.70
CA PRO A 187 -12.49 6.19 1.57
C PRO A 187 -13.39 4.95 1.63
N TYR A 188 -14.71 5.12 1.62
CA TYR A 188 -15.66 4.01 1.63
C TYR A 188 -15.66 3.24 0.32
N VAL A 189 -15.66 3.94 -0.81
CA VAL A 189 -15.56 3.32 -2.15
C VAL A 189 -14.28 2.48 -2.23
N SER A 190 -13.14 3.04 -1.79
CA SER A 190 -11.87 2.34 -1.78
C SER A 190 -11.89 1.14 -0.84
N MET A 191 -12.47 1.28 0.36
CA MET A 191 -12.64 0.20 1.34
C MET A 191 -13.45 -0.96 0.78
N PHE A 192 -14.62 -0.71 0.20
CA PHE A 192 -15.44 -1.80 -0.35
C PHE A 192 -14.78 -2.47 -1.55
N ALA A 193 -14.11 -1.70 -2.41
CA ALA A 193 -13.38 -2.25 -3.54
C ALA A 193 -12.23 -3.16 -3.10
N ILE A 194 -11.41 -2.75 -2.12
CA ILE A 194 -10.32 -3.60 -1.62
C ILE A 194 -10.84 -4.81 -0.86
N LEU A 195 -11.92 -4.69 -0.08
CA LEU A 195 -12.56 -5.82 0.59
C LEU A 195 -13.01 -6.88 -0.43
N LEU A 196 -13.61 -6.45 -1.54
CA LEU A 196 -14.02 -7.36 -2.61
C LEU A 196 -12.82 -8.03 -3.28
N ILE A 197 -11.73 -7.29 -3.54
CA ILE A 197 -10.47 -7.87 -4.05
C ILE A 197 -9.93 -8.94 -3.09
N ILE A 198 -9.88 -8.63 -1.79
CA ILE A 198 -9.44 -9.57 -0.74
C ILE A 198 -10.30 -10.85 -0.77
N ALA A 199 -11.63 -10.70 -0.84
CA ALA A 199 -12.56 -11.82 -0.93
C ALA A 199 -12.30 -12.70 -2.16
N ILE A 200 -12.12 -12.09 -3.33
CA ILE A 200 -11.80 -12.79 -4.58
C ILE A 200 -10.49 -13.57 -4.43
N VAL A 201 -9.43 -12.96 -3.89
CA VAL A 201 -8.13 -13.63 -3.72
C VAL A 201 -8.26 -14.82 -2.76
N VAL A 202 -8.96 -14.64 -1.64
CA VAL A 202 -9.17 -15.69 -0.65
C VAL A 202 -9.96 -16.85 -1.25
N ALA A 203 -11.03 -16.57 -2.00
CA ALA A 203 -11.80 -17.58 -2.69
C ALA A 203 -10.98 -18.37 -3.72
N LEU A 204 -10.15 -17.68 -4.53
CA LEU A 204 -9.26 -18.31 -5.50
C LEU A 204 -8.17 -19.19 -4.86
N ASN A 205 -7.87 -18.96 -3.58
CA ASN A 205 -6.83 -19.68 -2.85
C ASN A 205 -7.38 -20.51 -1.68
N ALA A 206 -8.68 -20.77 -1.59
CA ALA A 206 -9.30 -21.45 -0.45
C ALA A 206 -8.61 -22.80 -0.15
N GLY A 207 -8.24 -23.57 -1.18
CA GLY A 207 -7.53 -24.85 -1.03
C GLY A 207 -6.06 -24.74 -0.58
N LYS A 208 -5.42 -23.56 -0.68
CA LYS A 208 -4.01 -23.34 -0.32
C LYS A 208 -3.84 -22.53 0.98
N ILE A 209 -4.84 -21.73 1.36
CA ILE A 209 -4.74 -20.83 2.52
C ILE A 209 -4.44 -21.58 3.82
N ALA A 210 -4.98 -22.78 4.01
CA ALA A 210 -4.70 -23.58 5.20
C ALA A 210 -3.23 -23.99 5.34
N THR A 211 -2.49 -24.13 4.23
CA THR A 211 -1.10 -24.59 4.24
C THR A 211 -0.11 -23.43 4.21
N VAL A 212 -0.37 -22.38 3.43
CA VAL A 212 0.56 -21.24 3.28
C VAL A 212 0.14 -19.97 4.04
N GLY A 213 -1.12 -19.87 4.48
CA GLY A 213 -1.65 -18.62 5.04
C GLY A 213 -0.91 -18.15 6.30
N LEU A 214 -0.60 -19.07 7.23
CA LEU A 214 0.04 -18.72 8.49
C LEU A 214 1.49 -18.24 8.30
N ILE A 215 2.26 -18.94 7.47
CA ILE A 215 3.66 -18.56 7.20
C ILE A 215 3.73 -17.23 6.43
N VAL A 216 2.81 -17.00 5.48
CA VAL A 216 2.69 -15.71 4.78
C VAL A 216 2.27 -14.59 5.73
N ALA A 217 1.37 -14.86 6.70
CA ALA A 217 0.99 -13.87 7.69
C ALA A 217 2.19 -13.42 8.55
N PHE A 218 3.02 -14.34 9.04
CA PHE A 218 4.23 -13.99 9.78
C PHE A 218 5.25 -13.21 8.95
N ALA A 219 5.45 -13.60 7.69
CA ALA A 219 6.30 -12.86 6.76
C ALA A 219 5.80 -11.42 6.54
N VAL A 220 4.50 -11.25 6.29
CA VAL A 220 3.86 -9.94 6.14
C VAL A 220 4.02 -9.07 7.40
N ILE A 221 3.84 -9.66 8.58
CA ILE A 221 4.04 -8.96 9.87
C ILE A 221 5.47 -8.45 9.97
N LEU A 222 6.45 -9.32 9.71
CA LEU A 222 7.86 -8.97 9.80
C LEU A 222 8.24 -7.91 8.75
N HIS A 223 7.78 -8.07 7.51
CA HIS A 223 8.04 -7.12 6.42
C HIS A 223 7.52 -5.72 6.75
N ASN A 224 6.27 -5.61 7.22
CA ASN A 224 5.70 -4.34 7.65
C ASN A 224 6.42 -3.76 8.87
N ALA A 225 6.78 -4.60 9.85
CA ALA A 225 7.51 -4.15 11.03
C ALA A 225 8.89 -3.59 10.68
N ILE A 226 9.61 -4.21 9.74
CA ILE A 226 10.90 -3.71 9.23
C ILE A 226 10.71 -2.33 8.57
N GLY A 227 9.70 -2.18 7.71
CA GLY A 227 9.39 -0.91 7.06
C GLY A 227 9.11 0.22 8.05
N LEU A 228 8.21 -0.03 9.01
CA LEU A 228 7.88 0.94 10.06
C LEU A 228 9.10 1.28 10.94
N ALA A 229 9.86 0.27 11.37
CA ALA A 229 10.98 0.45 12.28
C ALA A 229 12.17 1.15 11.62
N LEU A 230 12.56 0.75 10.40
CA LEU A 230 13.67 1.36 9.69
C LEU A 230 13.29 2.73 9.10
N GLY A 231 12.06 2.91 8.65
CA GLY A 231 11.55 4.22 8.23
C GLY A 231 11.66 5.26 9.36
N TYR A 232 11.26 4.88 10.59
CA TYR A 232 11.44 5.72 11.78
C TYR A 232 12.91 5.85 12.20
N GLY A 233 13.62 4.72 12.32
CA GLY A 233 14.96 4.67 12.88
C GLY A 233 15.99 5.40 12.04
N ILE A 234 15.97 5.19 10.72
CA ILE A 234 16.94 5.84 9.81
C ILE A 234 16.69 7.35 9.77
N THR A 235 15.44 7.79 9.73
CA THR A 235 15.14 9.23 9.73
C THR A 235 15.51 9.90 11.05
N ALA A 236 15.31 9.22 12.18
CA ALA A 236 15.78 9.69 13.48
C ALA A 236 17.30 9.79 13.55
N LEU A 237 18.03 8.79 12.99
CA LEU A 237 19.50 8.82 12.92
C LEU A 237 20.03 9.94 12.01
N LEU A 238 19.28 10.30 10.97
CA LEU A 238 19.59 11.45 10.10
C LEU A 238 19.24 12.80 10.74
N GLY A 239 18.73 12.82 11.97
CA GLY A 239 18.45 14.03 12.74
C GLY A 239 17.16 14.75 12.38
N PHE A 240 16.21 14.07 11.71
CA PHE A 240 14.88 14.64 11.49
C PHE A 240 14.08 14.71 12.80
N ASP A 241 13.18 15.69 12.90
CA ASP A 241 12.28 15.79 14.05
C ASP A 241 11.32 14.58 14.13
N ARG A 242 10.70 14.41 15.30
CA ARG A 242 9.84 13.25 15.55
C ARG A 242 8.58 13.25 14.68
N LYS A 243 8.10 14.42 14.24
CA LYS A 243 6.92 14.54 13.40
C LYS A 243 7.21 13.95 12.01
N ILE A 244 8.34 14.31 11.41
CA ILE A 244 8.85 13.76 10.16
C ILE A 244 9.15 12.26 10.30
N CYS A 245 9.81 11.84 11.40
CA CYS A 245 10.12 10.42 11.61
C CYS A 245 8.85 9.56 11.65
N ARG A 246 7.78 10.02 12.31
CA ARG A 246 6.47 9.34 12.33
C ARG A 246 5.85 9.28 10.93
N THR A 247 5.90 10.39 10.18
CA THR A 247 5.39 10.44 8.79
C THR A 247 6.10 9.42 7.90
N ILE A 248 7.43 9.45 7.86
CA ILE A 248 8.21 8.58 6.98
C ILE A 248 8.06 7.12 7.40
N ALA A 249 7.93 6.82 8.70
CA ALA A 249 7.64 5.47 9.15
C ALA A 249 6.35 4.92 8.54
N PHE A 250 5.25 5.69 8.54
CA PHE A 250 4.00 5.25 7.92
C PHE A 250 4.10 5.17 6.40
N GLU A 251 4.73 6.14 5.75
CA GLU A 251 4.88 6.10 4.29
C GLU A 251 5.69 4.87 3.86
N VAL A 252 6.78 4.55 4.57
CA VAL A 252 7.62 3.36 4.27
C VAL A 252 6.91 2.06 4.64
N GLY A 253 6.26 2.00 5.81
CA GLY A 253 5.68 0.76 6.31
C GLY A 253 4.33 0.40 5.70
N LEU A 254 3.53 1.39 5.25
CA LEU A 254 2.18 1.18 4.75
C LEU A 254 2.14 1.25 3.23
N GLN A 255 2.21 0.08 2.61
CA GLN A 255 2.22 -0.08 1.16
C GLN A 255 0.85 0.06 0.52
N ASN A 256 0.83 0.36 -0.78
CA ASN A 256 -0.33 0.17 -1.64
C ASN A 256 -0.51 -1.34 -1.96
N SER A 257 -0.81 -2.12 -0.93
CA SER A 257 -0.93 -3.57 -1.00
C SER A 257 -2.08 -4.04 -1.91
N GLY A 258 -3.09 -3.20 -2.12
CA GLY A 258 -4.14 -3.43 -3.13
C GLY A 258 -3.60 -3.44 -4.56
N LEU A 259 -2.72 -2.48 -4.89
CA LEU A 259 -2.00 -2.47 -6.18
C LEU A 259 -1.13 -3.72 -6.33
N ALA A 260 -0.35 -4.08 -5.31
CA ALA A 260 0.49 -5.28 -5.34
C ALA A 260 -0.33 -6.55 -5.59
N THR A 261 -1.46 -6.70 -4.90
CA THR A 261 -2.41 -7.81 -5.07
C THR A 261 -2.94 -7.91 -6.50
N ALA A 262 -3.37 -6.78 -7.06
CA ALA A 262 -3.92 -6.73 -8.41
C ALA A 262 -2.85 -7.00 -9.49
N LEU A 263 -1.62 -6.50 -9.33
CA LEU A 263 -0.50 -6.82 -10.22
C LEU A 263 -0.16 -8.31 -10.16
N ALA A 264 -0.10 -8.89 -8.96
CA ALA A 264 0.17 -10.31 -8.77
C ALA A 264 -0.86 -11.19 -9.50
N LEU A 265 -2.14 -10.85 -9.39
CA LEU A 265 -3.21 -11.57 -10.10
C LEU A 265 -3.17 -11.38 -11.61
N LYS A 266 -2.79 -10.19 -12.08
CA LYS A 266 -2.76 -9.91 -13.52
C LYS A 266 -1.59 -10.60 -14.22
N PHE A 267 -0.43 -10.66 -13.59
CA PHE A 267 0.82 -11.08 -14.23
C PHE A 267 1.35 -12.42 -13.76
N PHE A 268 0.89 -12.93 -12.61
CA PHE A 268 1.39 -14.14 -12.00
C PHE A 268 0.22 -15.05 -11.63
N THR A 269 0.16 -15.55 -10.40
CA THR A 269 -0.82 -16.54 -9.97
C THR A 269 -1.70 -16.02 -8.84
N PRO A 270 -2.88 -16.62 -8.61
CA PRO A 270 -3.68 -16.35 -7.43
C PRO A 270 -2.89 -16.40 -6.11
N THR A 271 -1.94 -17.33 -6.02
CA THR A 271 -1.13 -17.52 -4.81
C THR A 271 -0.13 -16.39 -4.62
N ALA A 272 0.42 -15.82 -5.70
CA ALA A 272 1.26 -14.61 -5.63
C ALA A 272 0.53 -13.38 -5.08
N ALA A 273 -0.81 -13.37 -5.10
CA ALA A 273 -1.60 -12.26 -4.57
C ALA A 273 -1.85 -12.35 -3.05
N LEU A 274 -1.57 -13.49 -2.42
CA LEU A 274 -1.78 -13.70 -0.99
C LEU A 274 -0.95 -12.76 -0.10
N PRO A 275 0.36 -12.53 -0.36
CA PRO A 275 1.13 -11.57 0.44
C PRO A 275 0.50 -10.19 0.47
N GLY A 276 0.10 -9.64 -0.68
CA GLY A 276 -0.55 -8.32 -0.75
C GLY A 276 -1.93 -8.29 -0.08
N THR A 277 -2.69 -9.37 -0.19
CA THR A 277 -4.00 -9.51 0.43
C THR A 277 -3.89 -9.49 1.95
N LEU A 278 -2.99 -10.30 2.52
CA LEU A 278 -2.74 -10.35 3.96
C LEU A 278 -2.08 -9.06 4.46
N PHE A 279 -1.19 -8.47 3.66
CA PHE A 279 -0.59 -7.17 3.98
C PHE A 279 -1.65 -6.08 4.10
N SER A 280 -2.65 -6.07 3.20
CA SER A 280 -3.78 -5.11 3.24
C SER A 280 -4.55 -5.16 4.56
N VAL A 281 -4.72 -6.35 5.15
CA VAL A 281 -5.36 -6.49 6.47
C VAL A 281 -4.39 -6.05 7.57
N TRP A 282 -3.17 -6.59 7.56
CA TRP A 282 -2.20 -6.39 8.62
C TRP A 282 -1.77 -4.93 8.78
N HIS A 283 -1.38 -4.25 7.68
CA HIS A 283 -0.84 -2.90 7.76
C HIS A 283 -1.87 -1.87 8.26
N ASN A 284 -3.17 -2.11 8.05
CA ASN A 284 -4.23 -1.30 8.64
C ASN A 284 -4.36 -1.53 10.15
N ILE A 285 -4.19 -2.77 10.63
CA ILE A 285 -4.15 -3.10 12.06
C ILE A 285 -2.92 -2.46 12.70
N SER A 286 -1.72 -2.77 12.19
CA SER A 286 -0.46 -2.28 12.75
C SER A 286 -0.36 -0.76 12.68
N GLY A 287 -0.78 -0.16 11.56
CA GLY A 287 -0.86 1.29 11.37
C GLY A 287 -1.79 1.95 12.39
N SER A 288 -2.99 1.41 12.60
CA SER A 288 -3.94 1.94 13.58
C SER A 288 -3.43 1.81 15.02
N LEU A 289 -2.83 0.67 15.37
CA LEU A 289 -2.23 0.46 16.69
C LEU A 289 -1.09 1.44 16.96
N LEU A 290 -0.19 1.61 15.98
CA LEU A 290 0.94 2.51 16.09
C LEU A 290 0.52 3.98 16.12
N ALA A 291 -0.46 4.36 15.30
CA ALA A 291 -1.05 5.71 15.33
C ALA A 291 -1.73 5.99 16.68
N GLY A 292 -2.49 5.03 17.21
CA GLY A 292 -3.08 5.11 18.54
C GLY A 292 -2.04 5.29 19.64
N TYR A 293 -0.94 4.54 19.59
CA TYR A 293 0.19 4.69 20.51
C TYR A 293 0.86 6.08 20.41
N TRP A 294 1.16 6.55 19.20
CA TRP A 294 1.82 7.84 18.98
C TRP A 294 0.92 9.04 19.25
N SER A 295 -0.40 8.93 19.06
CA SER A 295 -1.36 9.99 19.40
C SER A 295 -1.29 10.42 20.87
N ARG A 296 -0.97 9.45 21.75
CA ARG A 296 -0.85 9.62 23.21
C ARG A 296 0.53 10.10 23.65
N LYS A 297 1.52 10.12 22.75
CA LYS A 297 2.88 10.59 23.04
C LYS A 297 3.09 12.01 22.49
N PRO A 298 3.25 13.03 23.35
CA PRO A 298 3.58 14.38 22.91
C PRO A 298 4.83 14.40 22.03
N ILE A 299 4.82 15.24 21.00
CA ILE A 299 6.02 15.58 20.24
C ILE A 299 6.64 16.76 20.97
N ALA A 300 7.83 16.58 21.52
CA ALA A 300 8.46 17.55 22.43
C ALA A 300 8.77 18.92 21.77
N ASP A 301 8.71 19.01 20.44
CA ASP A 301 8.94 20.26 19.70
C ASP A 301 7.73 21.23 19.69
N ASP A 302 6.55 20.81 20.17
CA ASP A 302 5.39 21.72 20.35
C ASP A 302 5.42 22.44 21.73
N ALA A 303 6.46 22.23 22.54
CA ALA A 303 6.59 22.76 23.91
C ALA A 303 7.63 23.89 24.05
N LYS A 304 8.02 24.54 22.94
CA LYS A 304 8.87 25.73 22.92
C LYS A 304 8.18 26.90 22.25
#